data_AF-X6NLK6-F1
#
_entry.id   AF-X6NLK6-F1
#
_cell.length_a   1.000
_cell.length_b   1.000
_cell.length_c   1.000
_cell.angle_alpha   90.00
_cell.angle_beta   90.00
_cell.angle_gamma   90.00
#
_symmetry.space_group_name_H-M   'P 1'
#
loop_
_entity.id
_entity.type
_entity.pdbx_description
1 polymer ?
#
loop_
_entity_poly.entity_id
_entity_poly.type
_entity_poly.pdbx_seq_one_letter_code
_entity_poly.pdbx_strand_id
1 'polypeptide(L)'
;MVSLIEMDQGSQEESSNSLLKIRGGKAFENEKYSVGMLEIPPTGIKYPEVTATDEVLFLIFVVTSAEKDQLGVKIGQMAEEKRLGAGAMFVVPNENMYSLKNYSQTHTVKLTFILVKQDEERPL
;
A
#
# COMPACT_ATOMS: atom_id res chain seq x y z
N MET A 1 -14.95 -31.61 -38.97
CA MET A 1 -14.58 -30.49 -39.86
C MET A 1 -15.47 -29.33 -39.47
N VAL A 2 -14.94 -28.32 -38.79
CA VAL A 2 -15.71 -27.13 -38.38
C VAL A 2 -15.14 -25.94 -39.16
N SER A 3 -16.02 -25.32 -39.94
CA SER A 3 -15.73 -24.18 -40.83
C SER A 3 -15.64 -22.90 -40.00
N LEU A 4 -14.52 -22.17 -40.16
CA LEU A 4 -14.36 -20.81 -39.69
C LEU A 4 -15.16 -19.89 -40.61
N ILE A 5 -16.14 -19.18 -40.04
CA ILE A 5 -16.86 -18.10 -40.72
C ILE A 5 -16.05 -16.83 -40.46
N GLU A 6 -15.52 -16.23 -41.53
CA GLU A 6 -14.97 -14.89 -41.53
C GLU A 6 -16.13 -13.90 -41.34
N MET A 7 -16.03 -13.04 -40.31
CA MET A 7 -16.98 -11.94 -40.12
C MET A 7 -16.38 -10.64 -40.67
N ASP A 8 -17.19 -10.05 -41.53
CA ASP A 8 -17.07 -8.79 -42.27
C ASP A 8 -16.66 -7.60 -41.38
N GLN A 9 -15.70 -6.79 -41.85
CA GLN A 9 -15.28 -5.54 -41.20
C GLN A 9 -16.25 -4.42 -41.57
N GLY A 10 -17.28 -4.23 -40.74
CA GLY A 10 -18.17 -3.08 -40.77
C GLY A 10 -17.73 -1.97 -39.81
N SER A 11 -17.37 -0.82 -40.42
CA SER A 11 -17.43 0.58 -39.98
C SER A 11 -17.52 0.93 -38.48
N GLN A 12 -16.54 1.73 -38.04
CA GLN A 12 -16.46 2.40 -36.75
C GLN A 12 -17.69 3.28 -36.42
N GLU A 13 -18.29 3.04 -35.26
CA GLU A 13 -18.94 4.08 -34.44
C GLU A 13 -18.47 3.92 -32.99
N GLU A 14 -17.50 4.76 -32.59
CA GLU A 14 -17.01 4.83 -31.21
C GLU A 14 -18.02 5.56 -30.33
N SER A 15 -19.01 4.85 -29.78
CA SER A 15 -19.73 5.32 -28.60
C SER A 15 -18.86 5.08 -27.36
N SER A 16 -18.13 6.11 -26.95
CA SER A 16 -17.21 6.10 -25.81
C SER A 16 -17.94 5.96 -24.47
N ASN A 17 -18.21 4.71 -24.04
CA ASN A 17 -18.65 4.43 -22.68
C ASN A 17 -17.44 4.03 -21.83
N SER A 18 -16.74 5.02 -21.30
CA SER A 18 -15.47 4.88 -20.54
C SER A 18 -15.62 4.28 -19.13
N LEU A 19 -16.83 3.86 -18.74
CA LEU A 19 -17.18 3.55 -17.34
C LEU A 19 -16.96 2.09 -16.90
N LEU A 20 -16.43 1.21 -17.76
CA LEU A 20 -16.23 -0.22 -17.42
C LEU A 20 -14.85 -0.76 -17.82
N LYS A 21 -13.80 0.06 -17.83
CA LYS A 21 -12.42 -0.44 -17.93
C LYS A 21 -11.84 -0.63 -16.54
N ILE A 22 -11.64 -1.89 -16.16
CA ILE A 22 -10.71 -2.25 -15.08
C ILE A 22 -9.35 -1.63 -15.44
N ARG A 23 -8.96 -0.57 -14.74
CA ARG A 23 -7.63 0.02 -14.81
C ARG A 23 -6.75 -0.67 -13.79
N GLY A 24 -5.96 -1.63 -14.22
CA GLY A 24 -4.94 -2.29 -13.42
C GLY A 24 -3.66 -2.40 -14.22
N GLY A 25 -2.70 -1.52 -13.95
CA GLY A 25 -1.34 -1.58 -14.49
C GLY A 25 -0.34 -1.80 -13.35
N LYS A 26 0.70 -2.60 -13.60
CA LYS A 26 1.92 -2.58 -12.78
C LYS A 26 2.85 -1.57 -13.43
N ALA A 27 2.98 -0.38 -12.85
CA ALA A 27 3.97 0.60 -13.28
C ALA A 27 5.17 0.53 -12.33
N PHE A 28 6.36 0.37 -12.89
CA PHE A 28 7.63 0.58 -12.19
C PHE A 28 7.95 2.08 -12.20
N GLU A 29 8.40 2.57 -11.03
CA GLU A 29 9.00 3.89 -10.71
C GLU A 29 8.52 5.10 -11.54
N ASN A 30 7.56 5.82 -10.97
CA ASN A 30 7.55 7.27 -11.12
C ASN A 30 8.37 7.81 -9.92
N GLU A 31 9.20 8.86 -10.11
CA GLU A 31 10.06 9.47 -9.07
C GLU A 31 9.31 9.83 -7.77
N LYS A 32 7.97 9.85 -7.87
CA LYS A 32 7.00 10.15 -6.83
C LYS A 32 6.71 9.03 -5.83
N TYR A 33 6.95 7.76 -6.15
CA TYR A 33 6.57 6.64 -5.28
C TYR A 33 7.69 5.64 -5.09
N SER A 34 7.91 5.21 -3.86
CA SER A 34 8.80 4.08 -3.55
C SER A 34 8.01 2.98 -2.84
N VAL A 35 8.26 1.73 -3.22
CA VAL A 35 7.59 0.56 -2.63
C VAL A 35 8.64 -0.34 -1.99
N GLY A 36 8.33 -0.85 -0.81
CA GLY A 36 9.19 -1.81 -0.14
C GLY A 36 8.41 -2.84 0.67
N MET A 37 9.15 -3.77 1.24
CA MET A 37 8.63 -4.81 2.12
C MET A 37 9.27 -4.70 3.48
N LEU A 38 8.49 -4.95 4.52
CA LEU A 38 8.94 -5.01 5.89
C LEU A 38 8.47 -6.33 6.49
N GLU A 39 9.40 -7.07 7.08
CA GLU A 39 9.12 -8.30 7.82
C GLU A 39 9.45 -8.08 9.29
N ILE A 40 8.50 -8.40 10.18
CA ILE A 40 8.66 -8.31 11.63
C ILE A 40 8.60 -9.74 12.18
N PRO A 41 9.70 -10.29 12.70
CA PRO A 41 9.74 -11.65 13.21
C PRO A 41 8.77 -11.83 14.39
N PRO A 42 8.45 -13.07 14.79
CA PRO A 42 7.66 -13.33 15.98
C PRO A 42 8.19 -12.55 17.19
N THR A 43 7.31 -11.94 17.98
CA THR A 43 7.63 -11.06 19.12
C THR A 43 8.47 -9.82 18.80
N GLY A 44 8.75 -9.57 17.52
CA GLY A 44 9.60 -8.49 17.04
C GLY A 44 8.95 -7.11 17.18
N ILE A 45 9.80 -6.09 17.30
CA ILE A 45 9.41 -4.70 17.45
C ILE A 45 10.17 -3.87 16.42
N LYS A 46 9.44 -3.06 15.64
CA LYS A 46 10.01 -1.91 14.94
C LYS A 46 9.84 -0.69 15.85
N TYR A 47 10.97 -0.21 16.36
CA TYR A 47 11.01 0.93 17.26
C TYR A 47 10.54 2.21 16.55
N PRO A 48 10.09 3.21 17.32
CA PRO A 48 9.58 4.46 16.76
C PRO A 48 10.53 5.08 15.75
N GLU A 49 10.05 5.26 14.54
CA GLU A 49 10.73 6.00 13.48
C GLU A 49 9.83 7.16 13.06
N VAL A 50 10.44 8.33 12.83
CA VAL A 50 9.78 9.44 12.16
C VAL A 50 9.76 9.13 10.68
N THR A 51 8.61 9.32 10.03
CA THR A 51 8.52 9.33 8.57
C THR A 51 9.27 10.57 8.09
N ALA A 52 10.59 10.47 7.89
CA ALA A 52 11.47 11.65 7.80
C ALA A 52 12.21 11.72 6.47
N THR A 53 11.66 12.52 5.55
CA THR A 53 12.38 13.53 4.75
C THR A 53 11.39 14.64 4.35
N ASP A 54 11.87 15.85 4.10
CA ASP A 54 11.05 16.98 3.57
C ASP A 54 10.33 16.62 2.27
N GLU A 55 10.76 15.55 1.61
CA GLU A 55 10.21 15.05 0.36
C GLU A 55 9.01 14.11 0.55
N VAL A 56 8.73 13.57 1.74
CA VAL A 56 7.67 12.55 1.91
C VAL A 56 6.35 13.17 2.35
N LEU A 57 5.26 12.90 1.62
CA LEU A 57 3.92 13.38 1.94
C LEU A 57 3.20 12.48 2.96
N PHE A 58 3.26 11.16 2.77
CA PHE A 58 2.77 10.16 3.73
C PHE A 58 3.28 8.75 3.34
N LEU A 59 3.17 7.82 4.28
CA LEU A 59 3.52 6.41 4.12
C LEU A 59 2.27 5.53 4.30
N ILE A 60 1.99 4.67 3.32
CA ILE A 60 0.92 3.68 3.40
C ILE A 60 1.52 2.32 3.72
N PHE A 61 0.94 1.60 4.69
CA PHE A 61 1.23 0.20 4.93
C PHE A 61 0.03 -0.69 4.59
N VAL A 62 0.31 -1.82 3.97
CA VAL A 62 -0.64 -2.92 3.71
C VAL A 62 -0.14 -4.16 4.43
N VAL A 63 -0.95 -4.73 5.32
CA VAL A 63 -0.63 -5.97 6.03
C VAL A 63 -0.82 -7.15 5.09
N THR A 64 0.25 -7.65 4.50
CA THR A 64 0.20 -8.73 3.52
C THR A 64 0.17 -10.11 4.17
N SER A 65 0.73 -10.26 5.37
CA SER A 65 0.65 -11.48 6.18
C SER A 65 0.69 -11.14 7.66
N ALA A 66 -0.29 -11.61 8.41
CA ALA A 66 -0.31 -11.58 9.87
C ALA A 66 -1.36 -12.57 10.36
N GLU A 67 -1.12 -13.21 11.50
CA GLU A 67 -2.20 -13.81 12.27
C GLU A 67 -3.21 -12.73 12.70
N LYS A 68 -4.47 -13.15 12.91
CA LYS A 68 -5.55 -12.22 13.26
C LYS A 68 -5.18 -11.39 14.49
N ASP A 69 -5.27 -10.07 14.35
CA ASP A 69 -5.04 -9.08 15.40
C ASP A 69 -3.64 -9.19 16.07
N GLN A 70 -2.63 -9.70 15.37
CA GLN A 70 -1.26 -9.86 15.90
C GLN A 70 -0.30 -8.72 15.56
N LEU A 71 -0.67 -7.80 14.67
CA LEU A 71 0.10 -6.58 14.44
C LEU A 71 -0.44 -5.44 15.30
N GLY A 72 0.35 -4.98 16.27
CA GLY A 72 0.12 -3.75 16.99
C GLY A 72 0.69 -2.55 16.24
N VAL A 73 -0.11 -1.50 16.07
CA VAL A 73 0.27 -0.26 15.40
C VAL A 73 -0.01 0.93 16.30
N LYS A 74 1.00 1.78 16.50
CA LYS A 74 0.88 3.07 17.17
C LYS A 74 1.41 4.17 16.27
N ILE A 75 0.67 5.25 16.13
CA ILE A 75 1.01 6.40 15.27
C ILE A 75 0.89 7.69 16.10
N GLY A 76 1.88 8.56 15.97
CA GLY A 76 1.97 9.84 16.67
C GLY A 76 1.88 9.69 18.19
N GLN A 77 1.11 10.59 18.81
CA GLN A 77 0.84 10.59 20.24
C GLN A 77 -0.41 9.79 20.62
N MET A 78 -0.97 8.97 19.71
CA MET A 78 -2.16 8.17 20.04
C MET A 78 -1.88 7.33 21.30
N ALA A 79 -2.75 7.44 22.30
CA ALA A 79 -2.60 6.73 23.56
C ALA A 79 -2.73 5.21 23.38
N GLU A 80 -3.60 4.79 22.47
CA GLU A 80 -3.95 3.38 22.26
C GLU A 80 -3.29 2.78 21.00
N GLU A 81 -2.81 1.55 21.15
CA GLU A 81 -2.32 0.71 20.06
C GLU A 81 -3.51 0.05 19.35
N LYS A 82 -3.57 0.14 18.02
CA LYS A 82 -4.55 -0.60 17.22
C LYS A 82 -4.01 -1.97 16.82
N ARG A 83 -4.86 -2.99 16.94
CA ARG A 83 -4.56 -4.38 16.56
C ARG A 83 -5.09 -4.65 15.16
N LEU A 84 -4.23 -5.14 14.28
CA LEU A 84 -4.52 -5.38 12.87
C LEU A 84 -4.14 -6.81 12.48
N GLY A 85 -4.84 -7.34 11.48
CA GLY A 85 -4.53 -8.62 10.81
C GLY A 85 -4.27 -8.44 9.31
N ALA A 86 -4.09 -9.55 8.60
CA ALA A 86 -3.88 -9.55 7.15
C ALA A 86 -5.03 -8.84 6.40
N GLY A 87 -4.67 -8.08 5.37
CA GLY A 87 -5.59 -7.27 4.56
C GLY A 87 -5.89 -5.87 5.11
N ALA A 88 -5.51 -5.59 6.37
CA ALA A 88 -5.64 -4.25 6.92
C ALA A 88 -4.69 -3.25 6.24
N MET A 89 -5.08 -1.98 6.23
CA MET A 89 -4.26 -0.88 5.73
C MET A 89 -4.26 0.28 6.73
N PHE A 90 -3.14 0.98 6.82
CA PHE A 90 -3.04 2.19 7.62
C PHE A 90 -2.07 3.18 6.97
N VAL A 91 -2.25 4.45 7.30
CA VAL A 91 -1.46 5.56 6.77
C VAL A 91 -0.75 6.24 7.93
N VAL A 92 0.55 6.46 7.78
CA VAL A 92 1.36 7.30 8.66
C VAL A 92 1.56 8.63 7.94
N PRO A 93 0.98 9.73 8.45
CA PRO A 93 1.20 11.06 7.87
C PRO A 93 2.68 11.47 7.95
N ASN A 94 3.09 12.45 7.14
CA ASN A 94 4.41 13.05 7.29
C ASN A 94 4.63 13.57 8.73
N GLU A 95 5.90 13.59 9.15
CA GLU A 95 6.37 14.08 10.46
C GLU A 95 5.76 13.36 11.66
N ASN A 96 5.00 12.28 11.45
CA ASN A 96 4.51 11.45 12.53
C ASN A 96 5.50 10.31 12.82
N MET A 97 5.61 10.01 14.11
CA MET A 97 6.26 8.79 14.57
C MET A 97 5.31 7.61 14.43
N TYR A 98 5.84 6.43 14.14
CA TYR A 98 5.06 5.20 14.25
C TYR A 98 5.92 4.07 14.80
N SER A 99 5.28 3.13 15.49
CA SER A 99 5.91 1.90 15.96
C SER A 99 5.02 0.70 15.65
N LEU A 100 5.67 -0.42 15.34
CA LEU A 100 4.98 -1.66 15.00
C LEU A 100 5.47 -2.77 15.91
N LYS A 101 4.57 -3.63 16.35
CA LYS A 101 4.91 -4.79 17.18
C LYS A 101 4.16 -6.01 16.70
N ASN A 102 4.90 -7.09 16.49
CA ASN A 102 4.33 -8.40 16.24
C ASN A 102 4.13 -9.12 17.57
N TYR A 103 2.89 -9.49 17.87
CA TYR A 103 2.52 -10.20 19.09
C TYR A 103 2.40 -11.71 18.88
N SER A 104 2.48 -12.17 17.64
CA SER A 104 2.58 -13.59 17.34
C SER A 104 3.87 -14.16 17.93
N GLN A 105 3.78 -15.37 18.49
CA GLN A 105 4.93 -16.13 18.99
C GLN A 105 5.52 -17.04 17.91
N THR A 106 4.82 -17.23 16.78
CA THR A 106 5.12 -18.27 15.80
C THR A 106 5.20 -17.75 14.38
N HIS A 107 4.54 -16.64 14.04
CA HIS A 107 4.43 -16.14 12.68
C HIS A 107 5.09 -14.78 12.51
N THR A 108 5.85 -14.64 11.43
CA THR A 108 6.35 -13.35 10.95
C THR A 108 5.21 -12.53 10.35
N VAL A 109 5.12 -11.27 10.75
CA VAL A 109 4.25 -10.29 10.10
C VAL A 109 4.97 -9.73 8.86
N LYS A 110 4.28 -9.67 7.73
CA LYS A 110 4.78 -9.07 6.49
C LYS A 110 3.90 -7.88 6.10
N LEU A 111 4.57 -6.82 5.70
CA LEU A 111 3.98 -5.56 5.29
C LEU A 111 4.55 -5.17 3.94
N THR A 112 3.70 -4.65 3.06
CA THR A 112 4.15 -3.85 1.92
C THR A 112 3.92 -2.40 2.28
N PHE A 113 4.91 -1.54 2.02
CA PHE A 113 4.79 -0.12 2.27
C PHE A 113 5.01 0.69 1.01
N ILE A 114 4.33 1.84 0.92
CA ILE A 114 4.39 2.76 -0.21
C ILE A 114 4.70 4.15 0.37
N LEU A 115 5.86 4.69 0.03
CA LEU A 115 6.20 6.09 0.29
C LEU A 115 5.67 6.92 -0.87
N VAL A 116 5.02 8.04 -0.54
CA VAL A 116 4.58 9.03 -1.50
C VAL A 116 5.41 10.29 -1.31
N LYS A 117 6.07 10.77 -2.36
CA LYS A 117 6.77 12.05 -2.33
C LYS A 117 5.81 13.23 -2.57
N GLN A 118 6.12 14.36 -1.95
CA GLN A 118 5.48 15.64 -2.21
C GLN A 118 5.95 16.18 -3.58
N ASP A 119 5.04 16.71 -4.40
CA ASP A 119 5.44 17.39 -5.64
C ASP A 119 6.09 18.74 -5.27
N GLU A 120 7.31 19.00 -5.73
CA GLU A 120 8.02 20.27 -5.51
C GLU A 120 7.25 21.50 -6.03
N GLU A 121 6.32 21.32 -6.97
CA GLU A 121 5.60 22.41 -7.65
C GLU A 121 4.33 22.91 -6.93
N ARG A 122 3.98 22.39 -5.75
CA ARG A 122 2.79 22.88 -5.01
C ARG A 122 3.17 23.63 -3.73
N PRO A 123 3.18 24.98 -3.75
CA PRO A 123 3.15 25.75 -2.51
C PRO A 123 1.79 25.52 -1.83
N LEU A 124 1.83 25.41 -0.49
CA LEU A 124 0.67 25.34 0.40
C LEU A 124 -0.19 26.60 0.31
#